data_AF-A0A962G5P6-F1
#
_entry.id   AF-A0A962G5P6-F1
#
_cell.length_a   1.000
_cell.length_b   1.000
_cell.length_c   1.000
_cell.angle_alpha   90.00
_cell.angle_beta   90.00
_cell.angle_gamma   90.00
#
_symmetry.space_group_name_H-M   'P 1'
#
loop_
_entity.id
_entity.type
_entity.pdbx_description
1 polymer ?
#
loop_
_entity_poly.entity_id
_entity_poly.type
_entity_poly.pdbx_seq_one_letter_code
_entity_poly.pdbx_strand_id
1 'polypeptide(L)'
;MHPVLRRVLAARGIRAAGEIEHRLGNMAAPAMLGGIDAACALLTRAIRESRRIVVVGDFDCDGATGTAVAVRGLRMLGASQVDFRVPNRAVHGYGLSTA
;
A
#
# COMPACT_ATOMS: atom_id res chain seq x y z
N MET A 1 -23.54 -21.40 12.23
CA MET A 1 -23.44 -21.05 10.79
C MET A 1 -24.47 -21.84 10.00
N HIS A 2 -25.25 -21.19 9.13
CA HIS A 2 -26.28 -21.87 8.35
C HIS A 2 -25.67 -22.94 7.41
N PRO A 3 -26.30 -24.12 7.22
CA PRO A 3 -25.74 -25.21 6.41
C PRO A 3 -25.37 -24.81 4.98
N VAL A 4 -26.15 -23.91 4.36
CA VAL A 4 -25.86 -23.38 3.02
C VAL A 4 -24.57 -22.56 3.02
N LEU A 5 -24.37 -21.68 4.00
CA LEU A 5 -23.15 -20.89 4.12
C LEU A 5 -21.93 -21.78 4.31
N ARG A 6 -22.07 -22.83 5.15
CA ARG A 6 -20.99 -23.82 5.35
C ARG A 6 -20.56 -24.49 4.05
N ARG A 7 -21.52 -24.91 3.22
CA ARG A 7 -21.25 -25.56 1.93
C ARG A 7 -20.57 -24.61 0.95
N VAL A 8 -21.01 -23.36 0.88
CA VAL A 8 -20.41 -22.34 -0.01
C VAL A 8 -18.98 -22.00 0.41
N LEU A 9 -18.72 -21.82 1.70
CA LEU A 9 -17.38 -21.50 2.20
C LEU A 9 -16.41 -22.68 2.00
N ALA A 10 -16.83 -23.90 2.32
CA ALA A 10 -16.02 -25.10 2.09
C ALA A 10 -15.66 -25.27 0.60
N ALA A 11 -16.58 -24.96 -0.32
CA ALA A 11 -16.32 -24.99 -1.75
C ALA A 11 -15.29 -23.95 -2.22
N ARG A 12 -15.05 -22.89 -1.44
CA ARG A 12 -13.99 -21.87 -1.68
C ARG A 12 -12.67 -22.22 -0.97
N GLY A 13 -12.56 -23.41 -0.37
CA GLY A 13 -11.36 -23.86 0.32
C GLY A 13 -11.21 -23.36 1.75
N ILE A 14 -12.23 -22.67 2.29
CA ILE A 14 -12.24 -22.14 3.65
C ILE A 14 -12.53 -23.26 4.65
N ARG A 15 -11.60 -23.51 5.57
CA ARG A 15 -11.65 -24.64 6.52
C ARG A 15 -11.84 -24.18 7.97
N ALA A 16 -11.47 -22.95 8.28
CA ALA A 16 -11.59 -22.35 9.60
C ALA A 16 -12.30 -21.00 9.56
N ALA A 17 -12.99 -20.65 10.65
CA ALA A 17 -13.67 -19.35 10.77
C ALA A 17 -12.71 -18.15 10.71
N GLY A 18 -11.43 -18.34 11.04
CA GLY A 18 -10.42 -17.27 10.94
C GLY A 18 -10.09 -16.85 9.50
N GLU A 19 -10.34 -17.70 8.51
CA GLU A 19 -9.99 -17.41 7.10
C GLU A 19 -10.96 -16.40 6.44
N ILE A 20 -12.11 -16.12 7.08
CA ILE A 20 -13.06 -15.08 6.64
C ILE A 20 -12.94 -13.80 7.47
N GLU A 21 -12.01 -13.75 8.41
CA GLU A 21 -11.82 -12.60 9.29
C GLU A 21 -10.84 -11.60 8.65
N HIS A 22 -11.36 -10.44 8.26
CA HIS A 22 -10.62 -9.40 7.56
C HIS A 22 -10.31 -8.18 8.44
N ARG A 23 -10.44 -8.32 9.76
CA ARG A 23 -10.01 -7.29 10.71
C ARG A 23 -8.53 -6.95 10.52
N LEU A 24 -8.21 -5.67 10.64
CA LEU A 24 -6.84 -5.15 10.53
C LEU A 24 -5.84 -5.90 11.42
N GLY A 25 -6.24 -6.29 12.63
CA GLY A 25 -5.38 -7.03 13.57
C GLY A 25 -5.02 -8.46 13.12
N ASN A 26 -5.70 -9.01 12.11
CA ASN A 26 -5.44 -10.32 11.55
C ASN A 26 -4.73 -10.24 10.19
N MET A 27 -4.41 -9.03 9.70
CA MET A 27 -3.56 -8.85 8.54
C MET A 27 -2.09 -9.09 8.88
N ALA A 28 -1.28 -9.42 7.88
CA ALA A 28 0.16 -9.54 8.05
C ALA A 28 0.75 -8.24 8.62
N ALA A 29 1.64 -8.36 9.60
CA ALA A 29 2.29 -7.21 10.20
C ALA A 29 3.16 -6.49 9.14
N PRO A 30 3.24 -5.15 9.15
CA PRO A 30 4.10 -4.41 8.22
C PRO A 30 5.57 -4.84 8.25
N ALA A 31 6.06 -5.32 9.40
CA ALA A 31 7.40 -5.86 9.58
C ALA A 31 7.70 -7.08 8.68
N MET A 32 6.69 -7.73 8.13
CA MET A 32 6.84 -8.85 7.19
C MET A 32 7.09 -8.40 5.74
N LEU A 33 6.92 -7.11 5.43
CA LEU A 33 7.20 -6.57 4.11
C LEU A 33 8.72 -6.57 3.86
N GLY A 34 9.13 -7.18 2.75
CA GLY A 34 10.54 -7.22 2.36
C GLY A 34 11.13 -5.82 2.24
N GLY A 35 12.25 -5.58 2.92
CA GLY A 35 12.97 -4.29 2.87
C GLY A 35 12.34 -3.15 3.69
N ILE A 36 11.33 -3.44 4.53
CA ILE A 36 10.61 -2.39 5.27
C ILE A 36 11.51 -1.56 6.18
N ASP A 37 12.46 -2.19 6.89
CA ASP A 37 13.37 -1.47 7.79
C ASP A 37 14.28 -0.48 7.03
N ALA A 38 14.79 -0.91 5.87
CA ALA A 38 15.60 -0.06 5.01
C ALA A 38 14.79 1.12 4.44
N ALA A 39 13.54 0.87 4.02
CA ALA A 39 12.63 1.90 3.54
C ALA A 39 12.30 2.92 4.65
N CYS A 40 11.98 2.45 5.85
CA CYS A 40 11.73 3.29 7.01
C CYS A 40 12.94 4.14 7.39
N ALA A 41 14.15 3.57 7.40
CA ALA A 41 15.38 4.31 7.67
C ALA A 41 15.63 5.39 6.60
N LEU A 42 15.45 5.07 5.32
CA LEU A 42 15.58 6.02 4.21
C LEU A 42 14.60 7.19 4.34
N LEU A 43 13.31 6.90 4.57
CA LEU A 43 12.27 7.93 4.69
C LEU A 43 12.47 8.78 5.94
N THR A 44 12.82 8.17 7.07
CA THR A 44 13.12 8.91 8.31
C THR A 44 14.28 9.88 8.11
N ARG A 45 15.34 9.45 7.42
CA ARG A 45 16.46 10.31 7.06
C ARG A 45 16.02 11.45 6.13
N ALA A 46 15.25 11.14 5.08
CA ALA A 46 14.76 12.14 4.14
C ALA A 46 13.91 13.22 4.83
N ILE A 47 13.05 12.82 5.77
CA ILE A 47 12.23 13.74 6.57
C ILE A 47 13.12 14.63 7.44
N ARG A 48 14.07 14.05 8.20
CA ARG A 48 14.98 14.80 9.09
C ARG A 48 15.83 15.82 8.33
N GLU A 49 16.27 15.46 7.13
CA GLU A 49 17.09 16.31 6.27
C GLU A 49 16.26 17.26 5.39
N SER A 50 14.93 17.32 5.56
CA SER A 50 14.02 18.14 4.74
C SER A 50 14.17 17.91 3.23
N ARG A 51 14.44 16.67 2.82
CA ARG A 51 14.56 16.31 1.40
C ARG A 51 13.19 16.36 0.73
N ARG A 52 13.19 16.67 -0.57
CA ARG A 52 12.01 16.52 -1.42
C ARG A 52 11.72 15.06 -1.68
N ILE A 53 10.46 14.66 -1.51
CA ILE A 53 9.97 13.30 -1.73
C ILE A 53 8.92 13.35 -2.85
N VAL A 54 9.05 12.46 -3.83
CA VAL A 54 8.05 12.26 -4.87
C VAL A 54 7.50 10.84 -4.74
N VAL A 55 6.20 10.71 -4.49
CA VAL A 55 5.51 9.41 -4.51
C VAL A 55 5.07 9.12 -5.93
N VAL A 56 5.60 8.06 -6.54
CA VAL A 56 5.17 7.63 -7.87
C VAL A 56 4.21 6.45 -7.73
N GLY A 57 2.96 6.70 -8.07
CA GLY A 57 1.87 5.73 -7.99
C GLY A 57 1.61 5.04 -9.32
N ASP A 58 0.77 4.01 -9.27
CA ASP A 58 0.14 3.43 -10.45
C ASP A 58 -1.19 4.14 -10.78
N PHE A 59 -1.68 3.98 -12.01
CA PHE A 59 -2.87 4.68 -12.53
C PHE A 59 -4.20 4.06 -12.11
N ASP A 60 -4.19 2.84 -11.55
CA ASP A 60 -5.41 2.16 -11.12
C ASP A 60 -5.89 2.63 -9.74
N CYS A 61 -7.01 2.09 -9.27
CA CYS A 61 -7.63 2.52 -8.01
C CYS A 61 -6.71 2.25 -6.80
N ASP A 62 -5.99 1.13 -6.80
CA ASP A 62 -5.08 0.78 -5.71
C ASP A 62 -3.87 1.73 -5.71
N GLY A 63 -3.25 1.94 -6.87
CA GLY A 63 -2.15 2.88 -7.05
C GLY A 63 -2.52 4.32 -6.65
N ALA A 64 -3.69 4.80 -7.06
CA ALA A 64 -4.16 6.13 -6.74
C ALA A 64 -4.45 6.30 -5.24
N THR A 65 -5.13 5.35 -4.62
CA THR A 65 -5.46 5.41 -3.20
C THR A 65 -4.22 5.22 -2.32
N GLY A 66 -3.34 4.28 -2.66
CA GLY A 66 -2.05 4.09 -1.99
C GLY A 66 -1.17 5.34 -2.08
N THR A 67 -1.13 6.00 -3.23
CA THR A 67 -0.41 7.28 -3.40
C THR A 67 -0.97 8.37 -2.50
N ALA A 68 -2.31 8.50 -2.44
CA ALA A 68 -2.94 9.47 -1.57
C ALA A 68 -2.63 9.21 -0.08
N VAL A 69 -2.65 7.94 0.34
CA VAL A 69 -2.26 7.52 1.71
C VAL A 69 -0.81 7.87 1.99
N ALA A 70 0.12 7.53 1.10
CA ALA A 70 1.54 7.83 1.28
C ALA A 70 1.82 9.33 1.38
N VAL A 71 1.24 10.14 0.48
CA VAL A 71 1.40 11.60 0.51
C VAL A 71 0.87 12.20 1.81
N ARG A 72 -0.33 11.79 2.24
CA ARG A 72 -0.93 12.29 3.48
C ARG A 72 -0.12 11.85 4.71
N GLY A 73 0.26 10.57 4.76
CA GLY A 73 1.04 10.01 5.87
C GLY A 73 2.40 10.66 6.01
N LEU A 74 3.15 10.83 4.92
CA LEU A 74 4.47 11.49 4.95
C LEU A 74 4.37 12.93 5.45
N ARG A 75 3.36 13.69 4.99
CA ARG A 75 3.12 15.05 5.49
C ARG A 75 2.77 15.08 6.97
N MET A 76 1.94 14.15 7.44
CA MET A 76 1.62 14.00 8.86
C MET A 76 2.85 13.63 9.71
N LEU A 77 3.81 12.92 9.13
CA LEU A 77 5.09 12.56 9.76
C LEU A 77 6.14 13.68 9.70
N GLY A 78 5.82 14.85 9.15
CA GLY A 78 6.68 16.02 9.13
C GLY A 78 7.45 16.26 7.83
N ALA A 79 7.19 15.48 6.77
CA ALA A 79 7.75 15.77 5.45
C ALA A 79 7.13 17.06 4.88
N SER A 80 7.94 18.12 4.75
CA SER A 80 7.48 19.43 4.28
C SER A 80 7.32 19.53 2.76
N GLN A 81 8.08 18.73 2.00
CA GLN A 81 8.09 18.74 0.53
C GLN A 81 7.74 17.36 -0.03
N VAL A 82 6.44 17.11 -0.19
CA VAL A 82 5.93 15.85 -0.76
C VAL A 82 5.06 16.14 -1.98
N ASP A 83 5.51 15.66 -3.13
CA ASP A 83 4.78 15.66 -4.39
C ASP A 83 4.40 14.24 -4.79
N PHE A 84 3.54 14.11 -5.82
CA PHE A 84 3.22 12.82 -6.40
C PHE A 84 3.21 12.88 -7.92
N ARG A 85 3.37 11.70 -8.53
CA ARG A 85 3.19 11.49 -9.97
C ARG A 85 2.44 10.18 -10.18
N VAL A 86 1.43 10.23 -11.04
CA VAL A 86 0.72 9.04 -11.52
C VAL A 86 0.90 9.04 -13.04
N PRO A 87 1.50 8.00 -13.62
CA PRO A 87 1.75 7.94 -15.05
C PRO A 87 0.44 7.84 -15.81
N ASN A 88 0.38 8.51 -16.97
CA ASN A 88 -0.69 8.26 -17.92
C ASN A 88 -0.41 6.92 -18.63
N ARG A 89 -1.22 5.90 -18.35
CA ARG A 89 -1.06 4.57 -18.96
C ARG A 89 -0.99 4.59 -20.48
N ALA A 90 -1.79 5.44 -21.13
CA ALA A 90 -1.86 5.50 -22.59
C ALA A 90 -0.61 6.13 -23.23
N VAL A 91 0.12 6.96 -22.48
CA VAL A 91 1.28 7.71 -22.98
C VAL A 91 2.60 7.12 -22.47
N HIS A 92 2.65 6.72 -21.20
CA HIS A 92 3.90 6.35 -20.51
C HIS A 92 4.02 4.83 -20.26
N GLY A 93 2.98 4.03 -20.53
CA GLY A 93 2.98 2.60 -20.18
C GLY A 93 2.85 2.35 -18.67
N TYR A 94 3.48 1.28 -18.17
CA TYR A 94 3.43 0.88 -16.76
C TYR A 94 4.70 1.29 -15.99
N GLY A 95 4.54 1.90 -14.82
CA GLY A 95 5.65 2.23 -13.91
C GLY A 95 6.44 3.50 -14.28
N LEU A 96 7.71 3.53 -13.85
CA LEU A 96 8.64 4.65 -14.09
C LEU A 96 9.14 4.60 -15.53
N SER A 97 8.69 5.55 -16.35
CA SER A 97 9.17 5.74 -17.72
C SER A 97 10.22 6.84 -17.79
N THR A 98 11.19 6.67 -18.68
CA THR A 98 12.14 7.73 -19.07
C THR A 98 11.61 8.62 -20.19
N ALA A 99 10.44 8.30 -20.74
CA ALA A 99 9.79 9.05 -21.83
C ALA A 99 9.21 10.39 -21.35
#